data_AF-A0A5C5R7Q8-F1
#
_entry.id   AF-A0A5C5R7Q8-F1
#
_cell.length_a   1.000
_cell.length_b   1.000
_cell.length_c   1.000
_cell.angle_alpha   90.00
_cell.angle_beta   90.00
_cell.angle_gamma   90.00
#
_symmetry.space_group_name_H-M   'P 1'
#
loop_
_entity.id
_entity.type
_entity.pdbx_description
1 polymer ?
#
loop_
_entity_poly.entity_id
_entity_poly.type
_entity_poly.pdbx_seq_one_letter_code
_entity_poly.pdbx_strand_id
1 'polypeptide(L)'
;MAGTKSQGARKAGRVFGIAVIIAAIIAIIVVVTLIITMIRKPEPSPPGPPTGTQAADCPDVQLISFPGTWESSATDSPEAPKFNPRSLMLQVTNPLDQRYADARADIWTLNYAAQFHNPVAVPPDGQMTYQASRQQGTDRAIAKITAVTDKCPRTGFVLVGFSQGATIAGNIAARIGAGNGPITAERLLGVGLISDSRRVQGQGRAIGPDPEGEGVEVTFAGFSFSGVDLQGKRDGGFGSVNDRVVTICGSNDPICNQPKGGLLGLATGLPQVISTVTQNSHAAYGTTANWSLEGKTATQWLTGWATGVIDRAPKTK
;
A
#
# COMPACT_ATOMS: atom_id res chain seq x y z
N MET A 1 -54.63 70.05 -27.82
CA MET A 1 -54.19 69.02 -28.79
C MET A 1 -52.71 68.74 -28.52
N ALA A 2 -52.35 67.90 -27.55
CA ALA A 2 -52.31 66.42 -27.58
C ALA A 2 -51.33 65.84 -28.62
N GLY A 3 -50.15 65.39 -28.14
CA GLY A 3 -49.51 64.15 -28.58
C GLY A 3 -48.29 64.23 -29.51
N THR A 4 -47.06 64.31 -28.97
CA THR A 4 -45.86 63.65 -29.54
C THR A 4 -44.64 63.68 -28.58
N LYS A 5 -44.72 62.97 -27.44
CA LYS A 5 -43.53 62.59 -26.65
C LYS A 5 -43.71 61.16 -26.13
N SER A 6 -43.58 60.15 -27.00
CA SER A 6 -43.74 58.74 -26.58
C SER A 6 -42.93 57.69 -27.39
N GLN A 7 -42.12 58.09 -28.38
CA GLN A 7 -41.36 57.10 -29.19
C GLN A 7 -39.86 57.00 -28.90
N GLY A 8 -39.22 58.00 -28.27
CA GLY A 8 -37.78 57.98 -28.01
C GLY A 8 -37.34 57.04 -26.87
N ALA A 9 -38.13 56.94 -25.79
CA ALA A 9 -37.75 56.18 -24.60
C ALA A 9 -37.82 54.65 -24.78
N ARG A 10 -38.70 54.14 -25.66
CA ARG A 10 -38.87 52.69 -25.90
C ARG A 10 -37.76 52.06 -26.73
N LYS A 11 -37.06 52.84 -27.58
CA LYS A 11 -35.97 52.33 -28.43
C LYS A 11 -34.65 52.22 -27.65
N ALA A 12 -34.36 53.18 -26.77
CA ALA A 12 -33.15 53.19 -25.94
C ALA A 12 -33.10 52.03 -24.91
N GLY A 13 -34.22 51.74 -24.22
CA GLY A 13 -34.29 50.63 -23.26
C GLY A 13 -34.14 49.25 -23.90
N ARG A 14 -34.52 49.09 -25.17
CA ARG A 14 -34.44 47.83 -25.92
C ARG A 14 -33.01 47.53 -26.40
N VAL A 15 -32.25 48.55 -26.77
CA VAL A 15 -30.82 48.44 -27.12
C VAL A 15 -29.98 48.19 -25.87
N PHE A 16 -30.31 48.85 -24.74
CA PHE A 16 -29.62 48.64 -23.46
C PHE A 16 -29.87 47.23 -22.90
N GLY A 17 -31.10 46.71 -23.02
CA GLY A 17 -31.42 45.33 -22.62
C GLY A 17 -30.66 44.27 -23.44
N ILE A 18 -30.51 44.48 -24.76
CA ILE A 18 -29.75 43.56 -25.62
C ILE A 18 -28.25 43.61 -25.27
N ALA A 19 -27.69 44.79 -25.00
CA ALA A 19 -26.28 44.93 -24.61
C ALA A 19 -25.98 44.23 -23.27
N VAL A 20 -26.87 44.33 -22.28
CA VAL A 20 -26.74 43.64 -20.99
C VAL A 20 -26.83 42.12 -21.14
N ILE A 21 -27.74 41.63 -22.00
CA ILE A 21 -27.86 40.18 -22.27
C ILE A 21 -26.59 39.66 -22.96
N ILE A 22 -26.05 40.38 -23.95
CA ILE A 22 -24.80 40.00 -24.62
C ILE A 22 -23.63 39.97 -23.63
N ALA A 23 -23.50 40.97 -22.77
CA ALA A 23 -22.45 41.00 -21.75
C ALA A 23 -22.58 39.84 -20.75
N ALA A 24 -23.79 39.49 -20.33
CA ALA A 24 -24.04 38.35 -19.44
C ALA A 24 -23.69 37.00 -20.12
N ILE A 25 -24.03 36.83 -21.40
CA ILE A 25 -23.68 35.63 -22.17
C ILE A 25 -22.15 35.50 -22.30
N ILE A 26 -21.44 36.60 -22.60
CA ILE A 26 -19.98 36.59 -22.69
C ILE A 26 -19.36 36.22 -21.34
N ALA A 27 -19.85 36.79 -20.24
CA ALA A 27 -19.38 36.45 -18.90
C ALA A 27 -19.58 34.96 -18.56
N ILE A 28 -20.74 34.39 -18.91
CA ILE A 28 -21.03 32.96 -18.72
C ILE A 28 -20.07 32.11 -19.58
N ILE A 29 -19.84 32.48 -20.84
CA ILE A 29 -18.91 31.76 -21.71
C ILE A 29 -17.49 31.79 -21.11
N VAL A 30 -17.03 32.94 -20.63
CA VAL A 30 -15.70 33.07 -20.00
C VAL A 30 -15.59 32.22 -18.75
N VAL A 31 -16.59 32.23 -17.88
CA VAL A 31 -16.63 31.40 -16.66
C VAL A 31 -16.66 29.92 -16.98
N VAL A 32 -17.51 29.49 -17.93
CA VAL A 32 -17.57 28.10 -18.38
C VAL A 32 -16.25 27.67 -19.02
N THR A 33 -15.61 28.54 -19.81
CA THR A 33 -14.30 28.25 -20.40
C THR A 33 -13.22 28.11 -19.33
N LEU A 34 -13.22 28.98 -18.30
CA LEU A 34 -12.31 28.90 -17.15
C LEU A 34 -12.54 27.64 -16.31
N ILE A 35 -13.79 27.23 -16.11
CA ILE A 35 -14.13 25.98 -15.41
C ILE A 35 -13.67 24.78 -16.24
N ILE A 36 -13.88 24.78 -17.55
CA ILE A 36 -13.42 23.72 -18.45
C ILE A 36 -11.89 23.63 -18.46
N THR A 37 -11.15 24.75 -18.46
CA THR A 37 -9.68 24.74 -18.41
C THR A 37 -9.14 24.35 -17.04
N MET A 38 -9.83 24.66 -15.95
CA MET A 38 -9.48 24.19 -14.59
C MET A 38 -9.74 22.69 -14.40
N ILE A 39 -10.79 22.13 -15.02
CA ILE A 39 -11.15 20.70 -14.96
C ILE A 39 -10.29 19.87 -15.93
N ARG A 40 -9.90 20.43 -17.08
CA ARG A 40 -9.03 19.78 -18.08
C ARG A 40 -7.57 20.17 -17.89
N LYS A 41 -7.03 19.98 -16.68
CA LYS A 41 -5.57 19.77 -16.61
C LYS A 41 -5.31 18.44 -17.30
N PRO A 42 -4.56 18.39 -18.41
CA PRO A 42 -4.13 17.10 -18.94
C PRO A 42 -3.37 16.41 -17.81
N GLU A 43 -3.86 15.25 -17.37
CA GLU A 43 -3.10 14.40 -16.48
C GLU A 43 -1.74 14.16 -17.14
N PRO A 44 -0.62 14.28 -16.40
CA PRO A 44 0.65 13.82 -16.92
C PRO A 44 0.44 12.37 -17.35
N SER A 45 0.60 12.09 -18.65
CA SER A 45 0.58 10.71 -19.12
C SER A 45 1.59 9.92 -18.28
N PRO A 46 1.23 8.73 -17.79
CA PRO A 46 2.18 7.86 -17.11
C PRO A 46 3.44 7.76 -17.98
N PRO A 47 4.65 7.91 -17.40
CA PRO A 47 5.87 7.71 -18.15
C PRO A 47 5.78 6.38 -18.88
N GLY A 48 6.03 6.37 -20.19
CA GLY A 48 6.11 5.13 -20.95
C GLY A 48 7.17 4.19 -20.35
N PRO A 49 7.17 2.91 -20.75
CA PRO A 49 8.20 1.96 -20.32
C PRO A 49 9.58 2.59 -20.46
N PRO A 50 10.46 2.50 -19.45
CA PRO A 50 11.75 3.18 -19.48
C PRO A 50 12.53 2.76 -20.74
N THR A 51 12.86 3.75 -21.56
CA THR A 51 13.64 3.59 -22.79
C THR A 51 15.12 3.84 -22.48
N GLY A 52 15.99 2.88 -22.80
CA GLY A 52 17.44 2.99 -22.58
C GLY A 52 18.11 1.65 -22.25
N THR A 53 19.43 1.58 -22.43
CA THR A 53 20.25 0.42 -22.03
C THR A 53 20.47 0.44 -20.52
N GLN A 54 20.15 -0.67 -19.84
CA GLN A 54 20.41 -0.82 -18.40
C GLN A 54 21.79 -1.44 -18.18
N ALA A 55 22.48 -1.03 -17.11
CA ALA A 55 23.79 -1.59 -16.77
C ALA A 55 23.69 -3.10 -16.47
N ALA A 56 24.75 -3.85 -16.80
CA ALA A 56 24.77 -5.30 -16.68
C ALA A 56 24.69 -5.80 -15.22
N ASP A 57 25.00 -4.95 -14.25
CA ASP A 57 24.93 -5.24 -12.81
C ASP A 57 23.54 -5.03 -12.21
N CYS A 58 22.56 -4.53 -12.97
CA CYS A 58 21.20 -4.40 -12.48
C CYS A 58 20.48 -5.76 -12.41
N PRO A 59 19.67 -6.00 -11.37
CA PRO A 59 18.81 -7.18 -11.32
C PRO A 59 17.60 -7.01 -12.25
N ASP A 60 17.11 -8.08 -12.85
CA ASP A 60 15.83 -8.04 -13.58
C ASP A 60 14.67 -7.70 -12.60
N VAL A 61 14.72 -8.28 -11.39
CA VAL A 61 13.73 -8.09 -10.33
C VAL A 61 14.40 -7.69 -9.02
N GLN A 62 13.89 -6.65 -8.36
CA GLN A 62 14.14 -6.40 -6.95
C GLN A 62 12.97 -6.97 -6.15
N LEU A 63 13.22 -8.00 -5.34
CA LEU A 63 12.26 -8.44 -4.34
C LEU A 63 12.57 -7.76 -3.02
N ILE A 64 11.57 -7.09 -2.44
CA ILE A 64 11.66 -6.44 -1.14
C ILE A 64 10.79 -7.23 -0.16
N SER A 65 11.43 -7.80 0.86
CA SER A 65 10.80 -8.50 1.95
C SER A 65 10.56 -7.57 3.13
N PHE A 66 9.36 -7.61 3.72
CA PHE A 66 8.94 -6.75 4.82
C PHE A 66 8.62 -7.63 6.04
N PRO A 67 9.58 -7.82 6.96
CA PRO A 67 9.37 -8.61 8.18
C PRO A 67 8.32 -8.02 9.10
N GLY A 68 7.70 -8.88 9.92
CA GLY A 68 6.74 -8.49 10.94
C GLY A 68 7.39 -7.79 12.14
N THR A 69 6.56 -7.42 13.12
CA THR A 69 7.04 -6.90 14.40
C THR A 69 7.94 -7.92 15.10
N TRP A 70 9.07 -7.47 15.63
CA TRP A 70 10.14 -8.24 16.28
C TRP A 70 10.90 -9.21 15.37
N GLU A 71 10.74 -9.08 14.05
CA GLU A 71 11.42 -9.91 13.06
C GLU A 71 12.59 -9.20 12.34
N SER A 72 12.83 -7.93 12.65
CA SER A 72 13.88 -7.11 12.04
C SER A 72 14.50 -6.15 13.06
N SER A 73 15.67 -5.63 12.73
CA SER A 73 16.30 -4.49 13.40
C SER A 73 16.76 -3.44 12.38
N ALA A 74 16.76 -2.17 12.79
CA ALA A 74 17.25 -1.06 11.98
C ALA A 74 18.76 -1.13 11.67
N THR A 75 19.50 -2.00 12.37
CA THR A 75 20.94 -2.24 12.17
C THR A 75 21.23 -3.62 11.58
N ASP A 76 20.21 -4.41 11.24
CA ASP A 76 20.42 -5.70 10.60
C ASP A 76 20.92 -5.54 9.16
N SER A 77 21.60 -6.58 8.64
CA SER A 77 21.99 -6.62 7.24
C SER A 77 20.75 -6.93 6.40
N PRO A 78 20.41 -6.09 5.41
CA PRO A 78 19.23 -6.35 4.58
C PRO A 78 19.46 -7.45 3.53
N GLU A 79 20.70 -7.71 3.11
CA GLU A 79 21.06 -8.80 2.19
C GLU A 79 21.22 -10.14 2.93
N ALA A 80 21.64 -10.12 4.20
CA ALA A 80 21.84 -11.31 5.02
C ALA A 80 21.30 -11.11 6.44
N PRO A 81 19.96 -10.98 6.60
CA PRO A 81 19.32 -10.70 7.89
C PRO A 81 19.60 -11.79 8.92
N LYS A 82 20.02 -11.37 10.13
CA LYS A 82 20.42 -12.27 11.23
C LYS A 82 19.79 -11.91 12.57
N PHE A 83 19.08 -10.78 12.65
CA PHE A 83 18.51 -10.29 13.90
C PHE A 83 17.57 -11.32 14.56
N ASN A 84 16.69 -11.92 13.76
CA ASN A 84 15.79 -12.96 14.23
C ASN A 84 15.76 -14.14 13.25
N PRO A 85 16.46 -15.25 13.54
CA PRO A 85 16.50 -16.41 12.65
C PRO A 85 15.14 -17.14 12.55
N ARG A 86 14.16 -16.77 13.38
CA ARG A 86 12.79 -17.29 13.34
C ARG A 86 11.81 -16.36 12.62
N SER A 87 12.27 -15.26 12.03
CA SER A 87 11.39 -14.41 11.22
C SER A 87 10.66 -15.24 10.17
N LEU A 88 9.35 -15.08 10.07
CA LEU A 88 8.50 -15.77 9.13
C LEU A 88 8.98 -15.55 7.70
N MET A 89 9.38 -14.30 7.39
CA MET A 89 9.80 -13.91 6.05
C MET A 89 11.11 -14.57 5.61
N LEU A 90 11.96 -15.03 6.53
CA LEU A 90 13.15 -15.82 6.16
C LEU A 90 12.80 -17.18 5.54
N GLN A 91 11.63 -17.73 5.86
CA GLN A 91 11.15 -18.94 5.19
C GLN A 91 10.75 -18.69 3.72
N VAL A 92 10.58 -17.44 3.33
CA VAL A 92 10.29 -17.02 1.96
C VAL A 92 11.57 -16.55 1.27
N THR A 93 12.38 -15.71 1.91
CA THR A 93 13.57 -15.13 1.27
C THR A 93 14.69 -16.15 1.12
N ASN A 94 14.96 -17.02 2.11
CA ASN A 94 16.11 -17.94 2.03
C ASN A 94 16.01 -18.91 0.84
N PRO A 95 14.85 -19.55 0.55
CA PRO A 95 14.73 -20.39 -0.63
C PRO A 95 14.83 -19.61 -1.95
N LEU A 96 14.38 -18.35 -1.99
CA LEU A 96 14.47 -17.51 -3.18
C LEU A 96 15.92 -17.07 -3.45
N ASP A 97 16.63 -16.68 -2.40
CA ASP A 97 18.05 -16.30 -2.43
C ASP A 97 18.94 -17.47 -2.89
N GLN A 98 18.66 -18.68 -2.40
CA GLN A 98 19.35 -19.90 -2.87
C GLN A 98 19.03 -20.26 -4.34
N ARG A 99 17.87 -19.85 -4.84
CA ARG A 99 17.38 -20.24 -6.18
C ARG A 99 17.89 -19.33 -7.27
N TYR A 100 18.01 -18.03 -7.02
CA TYR A 100 18.29 -17.03 -8.03
C TYR A 100 19.68 -16.45 -7.85
N ALA A 101 20.38 -16.21 -8.96
CA ALA A 101 21.52 -15.29 -8.95
C ALA A 101 21.01 -13.85 -8.82
N ASP A 102 21.78 -12.98 -8.18
CA ASP A 102 21.45 -11.55 -7.96
C ASP A 102 21.08 -10.83 -9.27
N ALA A 103 21.72 -11.22 -10.38
CA ALA A 103 21.42 -10.67 -11.70
C ALA A 103 19.97 -10.92 -12.16
N ARG A 104 19.33 -12.00 -11.68
CA ARG A 104 17.92 -12.32 -11.97
C ARG A 104 17.00 -11.72 -10.91
N ALA A 105 17.31 -11.94 -9.64
CA ALA A 105 16.52 -11.40 -8.54
C ALA A 105 17.43 -10.98 -7.39
N ASP A 106 17.45 -9.68 -7.09
CA ASP A 106 18.07 -9.15 -5.87
C ASP A 106 17.04 -9.24 -4.73
N ILE A 107 17.33 -10.08 -3.74
CA ILE A 107 16.47 -10.31 -2.57
C ILE A 107 16.94 -9.41 -1.43
N TRP A 108 16.12 -8.43 -1.08
CA TRP A 108 16.47 -7.45 -0.05
C TRP A 108 15.41 -7.43 1.05
N THR A 109 15.84 -7.55 2.31
CA THR A 109 14.95 -7.57 3.47
C THR A 109 14.99 -6.23 4.19
N LEU A 110 13.82 -5.63 4.42
CA LEU A 110 13.69 -4.34 5.08
C LEU A 110 14.26 -4.40 6.50
N ASN A 111 15.39 -3.72 6.70
CA ASN A 111 15.98 -3.50 8.01
C ASN A 111 15.35 -2.24 8.62
N TYR A 112 14.49 -2.42 9.62
CA TYR A 112 13.82 -1.33 10.34
C TYR A 112 13.57 -1.75 11.78
N ALA A 113 13.12 -0.80 12.62
CA ALA A 113 12.90 -1.04 14.04
C ALA A 113 11.99 -2.23 14.31
N ALA A 114 10.94 -2.42 13.51
CA ALA A 114 9.99 -3.52 13.64
C ALA A 114 9.43 -3.66 15.06
N GLN A 115 9.12 -2.55 15.72
CA GLN A 115 8.74 -2.52 17.13
C GLN A 115 7.27 -2.15 17.32
N PHE A 116 6.75 -2.52 18.49
CA PHE A 116 5.43 -2.17 18.97
C PHE A 116 5.52 -1.94 20.48
N HIS A 117 5.57 -0.68 20.88
CA HIS A 117 5.55 -0.27 22.28
C HIS A 117 4.25 -0.70 22.99
N ASN A 118 4.39 -1.39 24.12
CA ASN A 118 3.29 -1.66 25.04
C ASN A 118 3.16 -0.48 26.05
N PRO A 119 2.12 0.37 25.91
CA PRO A 119 1.98 1.57 26.73
C PRO A 119 1.63 1.32 28.20
N VAL A 120 1.29 0.09 28.58
CA VAL A 120 1.04 -0.28 29.98
C VAL A 120 2.17 -1.12 30.60
N ALA A 121 3.29 -1.29 29.89
CA ALA A 121 4.46 -2.00 30.41
C ALA A 121 5.12 -1.22 31.57
N VAL A 122 5.37 -1.91 32.69
CA VAL A 122 6.10 -1.38 33.84
C VAL A 122 7.22 -2.36 34.22
N PRO A 123 8.52 -1.97 34.08
CA PRO A 123 9.01 -0.70 33.53
C PRO A 123 8.69 -0.55 32.03
N PRO A 124 8.81 0.67 31.45
CA PRO A 124 8.66 0.86 30.01
C PRO A 124 9.54 -0.12 29.23
N ASP A 125 8.98 -0.73 28.20
CA ASP A 125 9.64 -1.80 27.43
C ASP A 125 10.79 -1.31 26.53
N GLY A 126 11.02 0.01 26.47
CA GLY A 126 12.10 0.62 25.69
C GLY A 126 11.89 0.57 24.17
N GLN A 127 10.71 0.16 23.71
CA GLN A 127 10.41 0.01 22.29
C GLN A 127 9.95 1.31 21.64
N MET A 128 10.21 1.42 20.33
CA MET A 128 9.62 2.40 19.45
C MET A 128 8.10 2.17 19.33
N THR A 129 7.33 3.26 19.23
CA THR A 129 5.89 3.17 18.98
C THR A 129 5.59 2.53 17.64
N TYR A 130 4.42 1.89 17.52
CA TYR A 130 3.99 1.25 16.27
C TYR A 130 4.03 2.23 15.10
N GLN A 131 3.51 3.46 15.28
CA GLN A 131 3.50 4.47 14.24
C GLN A 131 4.90 4.89 13.80
N ALA A 132 5.82 5.11 14.74
CA ALA A 132 7.20 5.49 14.41
C ALA A 132 7.94 4.34 13.71
N SER A 133 7.75 3.10 14.16
CA SER A 133 8.32 1.90 13.53
C SER A 133 7.81 1.74 12.10
N ARG A 134 6.49 1.83 11.90
CA ARG A 134 5.84 1.75 10.58
C ARG A 134 6.33 2.85 9.64
N GLN A 135 6.45 4.08 10.14
CA GLN A 135 6.95 5.22 9.35
C GLN A 135 8.40 4.99 8.92
N GLN A 136 9.29 4.61 9.85
CA GLN A 136 10.69 4.31 9.52
C GLN A 136 10.81 3.19 8.49
N GLY A 137 10.03 2.11 8.64
CA GLY A 137 10.01 1.02 7.67
C GLY A 137 9.53 1.47 6.28
N THR A 138 8.50 2.30 6.23
CA THR A 138 7.99 2.89 4.97
C THR A 138 9.05 3.75 4.30
N ASP A 139 9.71 4.64 5.05
CA ASP A 139 10.71 5.56 4.51
C ASP A 139 11.93 4.82 3.96
N ARG A 140 12.42 3.79 4.67
CA ARG A 140 13.55 2.96 4.22
C ARG A 140 13.21 2.13 2.99
N ALA A 141 12.01 1.55 2.92
CA ALA A 141 11.58 0.81 1.75
C ALA A 141 11.46 1.71 0.52
N ILE A 142 10.88 2.91 0.68
CA ILE A 142 10.82 3.91 -0.41
C ILE A 142 12.22 4.31 -0.83
N ALA A 143 13.13 4.59 0.11
CA ALA A 143 14.51 4.94 -0.21
C ALA A 143 15.22 3.84 -1.02
N LYS A 144 15.05 2.56 -0.65
CA LYS A 144 15.59 1.43 -1.44
C LYS A 144 14.95 1.37 -2.84
N ILE A 145 13.63 1.50 -2.96
CA ILE A 145 12.94 1.49 -4.26
C ILE A 145 13.42 2.64 -5.16
N THR A 146 13.58 3.84 -4.60
CA THR A 146 14.10 5.01 -5.31
C THR A 146 15.54 4.78 -5.75
N ALA A 147 16.42 4.33 -4.84
CA ALA A 147 17.83 4.06 -5.19
C ALA A 147 17.97 3.01 -6.30
N VAL A 148 17.17 1.95 -6.26
CA VAL A 148 17.13 0.94 -7.33
C VAL A 148 16.55 1.52 -8.61
N THR A 149 15.52 2.37 -8.52
CA THR A 149 14.94 3.02 -9.70
C THR A 149 15.93 3.94 -10.41
N ASP A 150 16.67 4.74 -9.65
CA ASP A 150 17.65 5.69 -10.18
C ASP A 150 18.80 4.97 -10.87
N LYS A 151 19.29 3.87 -10.29
CA LYS A 151 20.37 3.06 -10.86
C LYS A 151 19.88 2.14 -11.98
N CYS A 152 18.70 1.57 -11.82
CA CYS A 152 18.20 0.41 -12.55
C CYS A 152 16.75 0.67 -13.04
N PRO A 153 16.56 1.52 -14.07
CA PRO A 153 15.25 2.02 -14.45
C PRO A 153 14.31 0.95 -15.00
N ARG A 154 14.83 -0.17 -15.50
CA ARG A 154 14.02 -1.27 -16.06
C ARG A 154 13.70 -2.40 -15.06
N THR A 155 14.30 -2.38 -13.88
CA THR A 155 14.08 -3.42 -12.84
C THR A 155 12.62 -3.39 -12.40
N GLY A 156 11.99 -4.57 -12.34
CA GLY A 156 10.66 -4.74 -11.76
C GLY A 156 10.73 -5.02 -10.26
N PHE A 157 9.64 -4.78 -9.53
CA PHE A 157 9.57 -4.92 -8.08
C PHE A 157 8.55 -5.96 -7.66
N VAL A 158 8.94 -6.81 -6.73
CA VAL A 158 8.04 -7.72 -6.00
C VAL A 158 8.09 -7.35 -4.53
N LEU A 159 6.93 -7.10 -3.91
CA LEU A 159 6.85 -6.77 -2.48
C LEU A 159 6.20 -7.93 -1.74
N VAL A 160 6.83 -8.45 -0.70
CA VAL A 160 6.25 -9.50 0.14
C VAL A 160 6.35 -9.12 1.60
N GLY A 161 5.28 -9.26 2.37
CA GLY A 161 5.30 -8.80 3.76
C GLY A 161 4.41 -9.62 4.69
N PHE A 162 4.76 -9.55 5.97
CA PHE A 162 4.02 -10.17 7.07
C PHE A 162 3.65 -9.15 8.15
N SER A 163 2.41 -9.18 8.67
CA SER A 163 1.96 -8.38 9.82
C SER A 163 2.22 -6.87 9.60
N GLN A 164 2.94 -6.20 10.51
CA GLN A 164 3.39 -4.80 10.33
C GLN A 164 4.06 -4.57 8.96
N GLY A 165 4.89 -5.50 8.51
CA GLY A 165 5.54 -5.46 7.20
C GLY A 165 4.55 -5.62 6.03
N ALA A 166 3.51 -6.45 6.17
CA ALA A 166 2.43 -6.54 5.19
C ALA A 166 1.67 -5.23 5.08
N THR A 167 1.42 -4.56 6.20
CA THR A 167 0.76 -3.26 6.22
C THR A 167 1.59 -2.20 5.48
N ILE A 168 2.90 -2.15 5.72
CA ILE A 168 3.84 -1.27 5.01
C ILE A 168 3.83 -1.57 3.51
N ALA A 169 4.04 -2.83 3.11
CA ALA A 169 4.07 -3.25 1.72
C ALA A 169 2.76 -2.93 0.99
N GLY A 170 1.62 -3.21 1.63
CA GLY A 170 0.29 -2.90 1.07
C GLY A 170 0.03 -1.39 0.97
N ASN A 171 0.52 -0.57 1.89
CA ASN A 171 0.43 0.89 1.79
C ASN A 171 1.25 1.42 0.60
N ILE A 172 2.45 0.90 0.38
CA ILE A 172 3.28 1.24 -0.79
C ILE A 172 2.58 0.80 -2.08
N ALA A 173 2.01 -0.41 -2.11
CA ALA A 173 1.26 -0.92 -3.25
C ALA A 173 0.05 -0.05 -3.59
N ALA A 174 -0.74 0.36 -2.59
CA ALA A 174 -1.86 1.27 -2.78
C ALA A 174 -1.43 2.62 -3.35
N ARG A 175 -0.32 3.18 -2.88
CA ARG A 175 0.25 4.43 -3.43
C ARG A 175 0.66 4.26 -4.90
N ILE A 176 1.32 3.17 -5.24
CA ILE A 176 1.69 2.85 -6.64
C ILE A 176 0.43 2.71 -7.50
N GLY A 177 -0.57 1.95 -7.04
CA GLY A 177 -1.85 1.76 -7.74
C GLY A 177 -2.67 3.03 -7.92
N ALA A 178 -2.45 4.03 -7.06
CA ALA A 178 -3.05 5.36 -7.17
C ALA A 178 -2.21 6.35 -8.00
N GLY A 179 -1.08 5.92 -8.57
CA GLY A 179 -0.17 6.79 -9.35
C GLY A 179 0.70 7.72 -8.51
N ASN A 180 0.72 7.55 -7.17
CA ASN A 180 1.46 8.38 -6.21
C ASN A 180 2.63 7.60 -5.55
N GLY A 181 3.09 6.54 -6.21
CA GLY A 181 4.15 5.66 -5.74
C GLY A 181 5.54 6.06 -6.23
N PRO A 182 6.62 5.50 -5.65
CA PRO A 182 8.00 5.76 -6.08
C PRO A 182 8.34 5.14 -7.45
N ILE A 183 7.43 4.33 -8.01
CA ILE A 183 7.52 3.69 -9.33
C ILE A 183 6.15 3.71 -10.01
N THR A 184 6.13 3.53 -11.33
CA THR A 184 4.88 3.34 -12.08
C THR A 184 4.28 1.95 -11.79
N ALA A 185 2.98 1.80 -12.02
CA ALA A 185 2.25 0.56 -11.75
C ALA A 185 2.79 -0.64 -12.54
N GLU A 186 3.31 -0.42 -13.75
CA GLU A 186 3.86 -1.44 -14.63
C GLU A 186 5.14 -2.06 -14.05
N ARG A 187 5.88 -1.32 -13.23
CA ARG A 187 7.09 -1.81 -12.57
C ARG A 187 6.80 -2.63 -11.32
N LEU A 188 5.58 -2.58 -10.78
CA LEU A 188 5.18 -3.44 -9.66
C LEU A 188 4.65 -4.77 -10.20
N LEU A 189 5.46 -5.82 -10.13
CA LEU A 189 5.19 -7.13 -10.74
C LEU A 189 4.23 -7.99 -9.90
N GLY A 190 4.23 -7.79 -8.58
CA GLY A 190 3.40 -8.55 -7.66
C GLY A 190 3.57 -8.09 -6.22
N VAL A 191 2.50 -8.24 -5.43
CA VAL A 191 2.52 -7.98 -3.98
C VAL A 191 1.91 -9.15 -3.25
N GLY A 192 2.60 -9.71 -2.26
CA GLY A 192 2.10 -10.80 -1.42
C GLY A 192 2.03 -10.40 0.04
N LEU A 193 0.83 -10.39 0.61
CA LEU A 193 0.58 -9.89 1.96
C LEU A 193 0.07 -11.02 2.87
N ILE A 194 0.82 -11.38 3.90
CA ILE A 194 0.38 -12.30 4.95
C ILE A 194 -0.02 -11.48 6.17
N SER A 195 -1.25 -11.65 6.65
CA SER A 195 -1.74 -10.97 7.86
C SER A 195 -1.66 -9.44 7.79
N ASP A 196 -2.19 -8.85 6.72
CA ASP A 196 -2.27 -7.39 6.58
C ASP A 196 -3.29 -6.81 7.58
N SER A 197 -2.82 -5.93 8.48
CA SER A 197 -3.68 -5.26 9.47
C SER A 197 -4.74 -4.36 8.83
N ARG A 198 -4.55 -3.99 7.55
CA ARG A 198 -5.47 -3.18 6.74
C ARG A 198 -6.17 -3.98 5.65
N ARG A 199 -6.21 -5.33 5.76
CA ARG A 199 -6.95 -6.20 4.85
C ARG A 199 -8.40 -5.74 4.74
N VAL A 200 -8.90 -5.63 3.51
CA VAL A 200 -10.32 -5.44 3.20
C VAL A 200 -10.78 -6.61 2.33
N GLN A 201 -11.88 -7.28 2.68
CA GLN A 201 -12.43 -8.38 1.90
C GLN A 201 -12.75 -7.91 0.47
N GLY A 202 -12.29 -8.68 -0.52
CA GLY A 202 -12.42 -8.33 -1.95
C GLY A 202 -11.39 -7.34 -2.48
N GLN A 203 -10.47 -6.80 -1.65
CA GLN A 203 -9.31 -6.06 -2.12
C GLN A 203 -8.08 -6.97 -2.26
N GLY A 204 -7.45 -6.92 -3.43
CA GLY A 204 -6.51 -7.95 -3.86
C GLY A 204 -7.20 -9.30 -4.08
N ARG A 205 -6.42 -10.30 -4.45
CA ARG A 205 -6.89 -11.67 -4.59
C ARG A 205 -6.57 -12.48 -3.34
N ALA A 206 -7.59 -12.82 -2.57
CA ALA A 206 -7.45 -13.72 -1.44
C ALA A 206 -7.02 -15.12 -1.92
N ILE A 207 -6.07 -15.72 -1.21
CA ILE A 207 -5.51 -17.03 -1.51
C ILE A 207 -5.85 -17.99 -0.37
N GLY A 208 -6.40 -19.15 -0.72
CA GLY A 208 -6.91 -20.11 0.26
C GLY A 208 -8.19 -19.58 0.92
N PRO A 209 -8.43 -19.92 2.20
CA PRO A 209 -9.56 -19.36 2.95
C PRO A 209 -9.56 -17.83 2.95
N ASP A 210 -10.70 -17.22 2.62
CA ASP A 210 -10.92 -15.77 2.70
C ASP A 210 -11.95 -15.47 3.78
N PRO A 211 -11.54 -15.26 5.04
CA PRO A 211 -12.48 -15.10 6.14
C PRO A 211 -13.29 -13.79 6.02
N GLU A 212 -14.52 -13.77 6.50
CA GLU A 212 -15.44 -12.64 6.27
C GLU A 212 -15.08 -11.34 7.00
N GLY A 213 -14.24 -11.39 8.03
CA GLY A 213 -13.83 -10.22 8.79
C GLY A 213 -12.88 -9.31 8.01
N GLU A 214 -12.40 -8.27 8.67
CA GLU A 214 -11.49 -7.25 8.10
C GLU A 214 -10.24 -7.10 8.96
N GLY A 215 -9.22 -6.42 8.45
CA GLY A 215 -8.03 -6.13 9.25
C GLY A 215 -8.34 -5.29 10.50
N VAL A 216 -7.57 -5.48 11.56
CA VAL A 216 -7.74 -4.79 12.85
C VAL A 216 -7.73 -3.26 12.70
N GLU A 217 -6.94 -2.72 11.78
CA GLU A 217 -6.94 -1.27 11.50
C GLU A 217 -8.19 -0.80 10.76
N VAL A 218 -8.83 -1.67 9.97
CA VAL A 218 -10.10 -1.38 9.29
C VAL A 218 -11.25 -1.40 10.27
N THR A 219 -11.32 -2.43 11.12
CA THR A 219 -12.41 -2.64 12.07
C THR A 219 -12.44 -1.57 13.16
N PHE A 220 -11.27 -1.12 13.63
CA PHE A 220 -11.14 -0.12 14.69
C PHE A 220 -10.59 1.21 14.17
N ALA A 221 -10.92 1.55 12.92
CA ALA A 221 -10.50 2.79 12.26
C ALA A 221 -10.75 4.03 13.14
N GLY A 222 -9.76 4.92 13.22
CA GLY A 222 -9.84 6.17 14.00
C GLY A 222 -9.45 6.03 15.47
N PHE A 223 -9.14 4.82 15.96
CA PHE A 223 -8.48 4.67 17.25
C PHE A 223 -7.05 5.23 17.19
N SER A 224 -6.75 6.16 18.10
CA SER A 224 -5.42 6.73 18.26
C SER A 224 -5.09 6.86 19.74
N PHE A 225 -4.08 6.11 20.20
CA PHE A 225 -3.62 6.16 21.59
C PHE A 225 -2.16 5.71 21.70
N SER A 226 -1.36 6.46 22.46
CA SER A 226 0.03 6.12 22.81
C SER A 226 0.91 5.60 21.66
N GLY A 227 0.84 6.28 20.50
CA GLY A 227 1.65 5.95 19.33
C GLY A 227 1.17 4.75 18.50
N VAL A 228 -0.04 4.24 18.79
CA VAL A 228 -0.81 3.37 17.90
C VAL A 228 -1.88 4.21 17.20
N ASP A 229 -1.88 4.19 15.87
CA ASP A 229 -2.84 4.90 15.02
C ASP A 229 -3.43 3.93 13.99
N LEU A 230 -4.71 3.59 14.14
CA LEU A 230 -5.42 2.64 13.30
C LEU A 230 -6.06 3.38 12.13
N GLN A 231 -5.38 3.32 10.98
CA GLN A 231 -5.64 4.22 9.86
C GLN A 231 -6.85 3.83 8.99
N GLY A 232 -7.60 2.79 9.36
CA GLY A 232 -8.74 2.32 8.56
C GLY A 232 -8.33 1.57 7.30
N LYS A 233 -9.27 1.44 6.36
CA LYS A 233 -8.99 0.92 5.01
C LYS A 233 -8.07 1.85 4.23
N ARG A 234 -7.39 1.32 3.20
CA ARG A 234 -6.64 2.14 2.23
C ARG A 234 -7.61 2.86 1.31
N ASP A 235 -7.45 4.16 1.16
CA ASP A 235 -8.26 4.97 0.23
C ASP A 235 -8.02 4.51 -1.21
N GLY A 236 -9.10 4.18 -1.94
CA GLY A 236 -9.01 3.62 -3.29
C GLY A 236 -8.51 2.15 -3.36
N GLY A 237 -8.27 1.51 -2.22
CA GLY A 237 -7.73 0.15 -2.16
C GLY A 237 -6.36 0.04 -2.79
N PHE A 238 -6.14 -0.97 -3.64
CA PHE A 238 -4.89 -1.15 -4.38
C PHE A 238 -4.91 -0.52 -5.79
N GLY A 239 -5.96 0.20 -6.17
CA GLY A 239 -6.05 0.91 -7.45
C GLY A 239 -5.72 0.02 -8.67
N SER A 240 -4.91 0.55 -9.59
CA SER A 240 -4.53 -0.11 -10.85
C SER A 240 -3.65 -1.36 -10.69
N VAL A 241 -3.17 -1.66 -9.48
CA VAL A 241 -2.36 -2.86 -9.19
C VAL A 241 -3.11 -3.90 -8.38
N ASN A 242 -4.41 -3.74 -8.15
CA ASN A 242 -5.24 -4.67 -7.37
C ASN A 242 -5.17 -6.12 -7.89
N ASP A 243 -5.08 -6.30 -9.20
CA ASP A 243 -4.92 -7.59 -9.87
C ASP A 243 -3.59 -8.30 -9.59
N ARG A 244 -2.58 -7.56 -9.09
CA ARG A 244 -1.24 -8.04 -8.78
C ARG A 244 -1.02 -8.26 -7.28
N VAL A 245 -1.99 -7.88 -6.44
CA VAL A 245 -1.93 -8.10 -4.99
C VAL A 245 -2.59 -9.43 -4.64
N VAL A 246 -1.87 -10.28 -3.93
CA VAL A 246 -2.40 -11.48 -3.29
C VAL A 246 -2.38 -11.32 -1.78
N THR A 247 -3.45 -11.76 -1.12
CA THR A 247 -3.62 -11.65 0.33
C THR A 247 -3.82 -13.02 0.95
N ILE A 248 -3.18 -13.27 2.08
CA ILE A 248 -3.29 -14.49 2.87
C ILE A 248 -3.69 -14.09 4.29
N CYS A 249 -4.79 -14.67 4.78
CA CYS A 249 -5.27 -14.45 6.12
C CYS A 249 -5.81 -15.76 6.71
N GLY A 250 -5.28 -16.16 7.86
CA GLY A 250 -5.80 -17.30 8.61
C GLY A 250 -7.14 -16.97 9.24
N SER A 251 -8.06 -17.94 9.28
CA SER A 251 -9.41 -17.74 9.81
C SER A 251 -9.44 -17.35 11.28
N ASN A 252 -8.39 -17.67 12.05
CA ASN A 252 -8.27 -17.34 13.46
C ASN A 252 -7.24 -16.25 13.73
N ASP A 253 -6.74 -15.56 12.69
CA ASP A 253 -5.76 -14.49 12.87
C ASP A 253 -6.45 -13.15 13.18
N PRO A 254 -6.34 -12.65 14.42
CA PRO A 254 -7.03 -11.44 14.82
C PRO A 254 -6.42 -10.17 14.23
N ILE A 255 -5.28 -10.22 13.53
CA ILE A 255 -4.71 -9.04 12.86
C ILE A 255 -5.41 -8.74 11.54
N CYS A 256 -5.72 -9.77 10.75
CA CYS A 256 -6.30 -9.62 9.42
C CYS A 256 -7.78 -10.05 9.33
N ASN A 257 -8.31 -10.67 10.40
CA ASN A 257 -9.68 -11.16 10.48
C ASN A 257 -10.37 -10.77 11.80
N GLN A 258 -10.85 -9.54 11.88
CA GLN A 258 -11.71 -9.02 12.94
C GLN A 258 -13.17 -8.95 12.46
N PRO A 259 -14.15 -9.28 13.31
CA PRO A 259 -15.57 -9.16 12.97
C PRO A 259 -15.93 -7.73 12.52
N LYS A 260 -16.76 -7.62 11.49
CA LYS A 260 -17.28 -6.33 11.00
C LYS A 260 -18.16 -5.67 12.07
N GLY A 261 -18.06 -4.35 12.24
CA GLY A 261 -18.91 -3.57 13.15
C GLY A 261 -18.35 -3.26 14.55
N GLY A 262 -17.02 -3.24 14.71
CA GLY A 262 -16.30 -3.06 15.98
C GLY A 262 -16.43 -1.72 16.73
N LEU A 263 -17.51 -0.95 16.55
CA LEU A 263 -17.71 0.34 17.23
C LEU A 263 -17.85 0.19 18.75
N LEU A 264 -18.29 -0.97 19.25
CA LEU A 264 -18.28 -1.29 20.69
C LEU A 264 -16.90 -1.70 21.25
N GLY A 265 -15.89 -1.93 20.40
CA GLY A 265 -14.56 -2.36 20.83
C GLY A 265 -13.62 -1.22 21.26
N LEU A 266 -13.95 0.04 20.95
CA LEU A 266 -13.15 1.19 21.37
C LEU A 266 -13.13 1.36 22.90
N ALA A 267 -14.18 0.93 23.60
CA ALA A 267 -14.25 0.95 25.07
C ALA A 267 -13.34 -0.10 25.74
N THR A 268 -12.84 -1.09 25.00
CA THR A 268 -11.97 -2.18 25.48
C THR A 268 -10.62 -2.25 24.73
N GLY A 269 -10.33 -1.25 23.89
CA GLY A 269 -9.44 -1.37 22.73
C GLY A 269 -7.99 -1.74 23.03
N LEU A 270 -7.37 -1.15 24.05
CA LEU A 270 -5.93 -1.35 24.26
C LEU A 270 -5.56 -2.76 24.78
N PRO A 271 -6.20 -3.30 25.84
CA PRO A 271 -6.00 -4.70 26.24
C PRO A 271 -6.35 -5.70 25.13
N GLN A 272 -7.38 -5.40 24.33
CA GLN A 272 -7.83 -6.31 23.28
C GLN A 272 -6.92 -6.29 22.06
N VAL A 273 -6.37 -5.14 21.68
CA VAL A 273 -5.32 -5.03 20.63
C VAL A 273 -4.06 -5.76 21.08
N ILE A 274 -3.63 -5.59 22.34
CA ILE A 274 -2.46 -6.30 22.90
C ILE A 274 -2.72 -7.81 22.94
N SER A 275 -3.87 -8.25 23.46
CA SER A 275 -4.26 -9.66 23.48
C SER A 275 -4.26 -10.27 22.06
N THR A 276 -4.85 -9.54 21.10
CA THR A 276 -4.92 -9.87 19.67
C THR A 276 -3.54 -10.10 19.04
N VAL A 277 -2.57 -9.19 19.24
CA VAL A 277 -1.22 -9.36 18.67
C VAL A 277 -0.44 -10.51 19.31
N THR A 278 -0.84 -10.98 20.50
CA THR A 278 -0.17 -12.09 21.22
C THR A 278 -0.81 -13.46 21.00
N GLN A 279 -1.87 -13.58 20.18
CA GLN A 279 -2.50 -14.88 19.94
C GLN A 279 -1.63 -15.81 19.08
N ASN A 280 -1.58 -17.08 19.46
CA ASN A 280 -0.74 -18.11 18.82
C ASN A 280 -1.01 -18.30 17.31
N SER A 281 -2.23 -17.99 16.82
CA SER A 281 -2.59 -18.13 15.41
C SER A 281 -1.74 -17.23 14.51
N HIS A 282 -1.45 -16.00 14.94
CA HIS A 282 -0.67 -15.03 14.18
C HIS A 282 0.78 -15.51 13.91
N ALA A 283 1.36 -16.27 14.83
CA ALA A 283 2.73 -16.79 14.70
C ALA A 283 2.84 -18.07 13.84
N ALA A 284 1.72 -18.68 13.44
CA ALA A 284 1.70 -20.05 12.92
C ALA A 284 1.64 -20.18 11.39
N TYR A 285 1.87 -19.11 10.62
CA TYR A 285 1.86 -19.13 9.14
C TYR A 285 3.00 -19.95 8.50
N GLY A 286 4.06 -20.21 9.25
CA GLY A 286 5.15 -21.13 8.87
C GLY A 286 4.78 -22.61 9.05
N THR A 287 3.56 -22.90 9.46
CA THR A 287 2.99 -24.23 9.64
C THR A 287 1.64 -24.32 8.93
N THR A 288 1.04 -25.51 8.86
CA THR A 288 -0.31 -25.70 8.32
C THR A 288 -1.42 -25.48 9.35
N ALA A 289 -1.08 -25.09 10.59
CA ALA A 289 -2.03 -25.03 11.70
C ALA A 289 -3.02 -23.85 11.60
N ASN A 290 -2.57 -22.70 11.11
CA ASN A 290 -3.42 -21.50 11.00
C ASN A 290 -3.97 -21.28 9.57
N TRP A 291 -3.17 -21.62 8.56
CA TRP A 291 -3.55 -21.51 7.15
C TRP A 291 -2.85 -22.60 6.35
N SER A 292 -3.55 -23.20 5.40
CA SER A 292 -2.98 -24.15 4.45
C SER A 292 -3.77 -24.14 3.16
N LEU A 293 -3.08 -24.33 2.04
CA LEU A 293 -3.68 -24.54 0.72
C LEU A 293 -2.93 -25.69 0.05
N GLU A 294 -3.67 -26.75 -0.32
CA GLU A 294 -3.10 -27.95 -0.95
C GLU A 294 -1.93 -28.55 -0.13
N GLY A 295 -2.02 -28.49 1.20
CA GLY A 295 -0.98 -28.99 2.11
C GLY A 295 0.23 -28.07 2.29
N LYS A 296 0.30 -26.93 1.59
CA LYS A 296 1.38 -25.94 1.75
C LYS A 296 1.07 -24.96 2.86
N THR A 297 2.11 -24.58 3.62
CA THR A 297 2.05 -23.42 4.52
C THR A 297 1.93 -22.12 3.73
N ALA A 298 1.58 -21.02 4.40
CA ALA A 298 1.51 -19.70 3.75
C ALA A 298 2.88 -19.28 3.18
N THR A 299 3.97 -19.56 3.91
CA THR A 299 5.33 -19.26 3.47
C THR A 299 5.74 -20.09 2.25
N GLN A 300 5.41 -21.39 2.22
CA GLN A 300 5.67 -22.25 1.07
C GLN A 300 4.87 -21.82 -0.17
N TRP A 301 3.59 -21.49 0.01
CA TRP A 301 2.77 -20.99 -1.09
C TRP A 301 3.31 -19.65 -1.63
N LEU A 302 3.63 -18.71 -0.73
CA LEU A 302 4.14 -17.39 -1.11
C LEU A 302 5.50 -17.48 -1.82
N THR A 303 6.37 -18.39 -1.40
CA THR A 303 7.65 -18.70 -2.07
C THR A 303 7.42 -19.19 -3.50
N GLY A 304 6.50 -20.14 -3.69
CA GLY A 304 6.15 -20.65 -5.02
C GLY A 304 5.49 -19.60 -5.91
N TRP A 305 4.63 -18.75 -5.34
CA TRP A 305 4.04 -17.61 -6.05
C TRP A 305 5.13 -16.61 -6.48
N ALA A 306 6.02 -16.20 -5.58
CA ALA A 306 7.10 -15.26 -5.86
C ALA A 306 8.06 -15.83 -6.92
N THR A 307 8.40 -17.12 -6.82
CA THR A 307 9.14 -17.85 -7.86
C THR A 307 8.46 -17.71 -9.23
N GLY A 308 7.15 -17.94 -9.30
CA GLY A 308 6.41 -17.79 -10.56
C GLY A 308 6.38 -16.35 -11.09
N VAL A 309 6.28 -15.35 -10.21
CA VAL A 309 6.35 -13.92 -10.59
C VAL A 309 7.74 -13.58 -11.12
N ILE A 310 8.80 -13.98 -10.41
CA ILE A 310 10.19 -13.77 -10.81
C ILE A 310 10.47 -14.48 -12.13
N ASP A 311 10.07 -15.74 -12.32
CA ASP A 311 10.35 -16.50 -13.55
C ASP A 311 9.69 -15.88 -14.79
N ARG A 312 8.52 -15.26 -14.64
CA ARG A 312 7.81 -14.57 -15.74
C ARG A 312 8.24 -13.12 -15.95
N ALA A 313 9.01 -12.53 -15.05
CA ALA A 313 9.44 -11.15 -15.18
C ALA A 313 10.26 -10.93 -16.46
N PRO A 314 10.14 -9.77 -17.14
CA PRO A 314 10.98 -9.44 -18.28
C PRO A 314 12.47 -9.57 -17.93
N LYS A 315 13.28 -9.98 -18.90
CA LYS A 315 14.73 -9.82 -18.81
C LYS A 315 15.04 -8.38 -19.22
N THR A 316 15.74 -7.66 -18.37
CA THR A 316 15.92 -6.20 -18.50
C THR A 316 17.26 -5.83 -19.14
N LYS A 317 18.07 -6.85 -19.46
CA LYS A 317 19.32 -6.80 -20.21
C LYS A 317 19.08 -7.19 -21.67
#